data_AF-A0A946ZRG8-F1
#
_entry.id   AF-A0A946ZRG8-F1
#
_cell.length_a   1.000
_cell.length_b   1.000
_cell.length_c   1.000
_cell.angle_alpha   90.00
_cell.angle_beta   90.00
_cell.angle_gamma   90.00
#
_symmetry.space_group_name_H-M   'P 1'
#
loop_
_entity.id
_entity.type
_entity.pdbx_description
1 polymer ?
#
loop_
_entity_poly.entity_id
_entity_poly.type
_entity_poly.pdbx_seq_one_letter_code
_entity_poly.pdbx_strand_id
1 'polypeptide(L)' 'VKLEAEGDQVLVTLIQTNIPTDEKNKMNIHVGCSNGWTFWLANLKAYLEHGILLNETKNDLRNIPLASFHFVNI' A
#
# COMPACT_ATOMS: atom_id res chain seq x y z
N VAL A 1 -6.14 -12.35 -3.55
CA VAL A 1 -6.92 -11.46 -2.67
C VAL A 1 -8.13 -12.23 -2.19
N LYS A 2 -8.47 -12.16 -0.91
CA LYS A 2 -9.64 -12.79 -0.31
C LYS A 2 -10.57 -11.70 0.23
N LEU A 3 -11.87 -11.86 0.01
CA LEU A 3 -12.92 -10.95 0.49
C LEU A 3 -13.89 -11.75 1.35
N GLU A 4 -14.23 -11.23 2.51
CA GLU A 4 -15.13 -11.87 3.47
C GLU A 4 -16.13 -10.82 3.97
N ALA A 5 -17.42 -11.17 3.97
CA ALA A 5 -18.44 -10.31 4.56
C ALA A 5 -18.40 -10.46 6.08
N GLU A 6 -18.30 -9.34 6.79
CA GLU A 6 -18.21 -9.23 8.25
C GLU A 6 -19.23 -8.17 8.68
N GLY A 7 -20.46 -8.61 8.93
CA GLY A 7 -21.58 -7.70 9.23
C GLY A 7 -21.92 -6.81 8.04
N ASP A 8 -21.82 -5.49 8.23
CA ASP A 8 -22.01 -4.45 7.22
C ASP A 8 -20.71 -4.08 6.48
N GLN A 9 -19.60 -4.74 6.80
CA GLN A 9 -18.28 -4.48 6.22
C GLN A 9 -17.77 -5.67 5.40
N VAL A 10 -16.74 -5.40 4.59
CA VAL A 10 -15.99 -6.44 3.85
C VAL A 10 -14.55 -6.43 4.33
N LEU A 11 -14.11 -7.54 4.92
CA LEU A 11 -12.71 -7.76 5.25
C LEU A 11 -11.95 -8.16 3.98
N VAL A 12 -10.92 -7.37 3.64
CA VAL A 12 -10.03 -7.63 2.50
C VAL A 12 -8.70 -8.15 3.02
N THR A 13 -8.35 -9.39 2.64
CA THR A 13 -7.04 -9.98 2.95
C THR A 13 -6.19 -10.08 1.68
N LEU A 14 -5.02 -9.43 1.71
CA LEU A 14 -4.02 -9.50 0.66
C LEU A 14 -2.80 -10.29 1.16
N ILE A 15 -2.39 -11.30 0.40
CA ILE A 15 -1.19 -12.09 0.68
C ILE A 15 -0.30 -12.00 -0.55
N GLN A 16 0.94 -11.56 -0.34
CA GLN A 16 2.01 -11.60 -1.34
C GLN A 16 3.00 -12.69 -0.93
N THR A 17 3.17 -13.70 -1.78
CA THR A 17 4.05 -14.85 -1.54
C THR A 17 5.22 -14.87 -2.53
N ASN A 18 6.15 -15.81 -2.32
CA ASN A 18 7.31 -16.02 -3.19
C ASN A 18 8.22 -14.80 -3.33
N ILE A 19 8.32 -13.99 -2.27
CA ILE A 19 9.25 -12.86 -2.23
C ILE A 19 10.67 -13.40 -2.02
N PRO A 20 11.64 -13.06 -2.89
CA PRO A 20 13.03 -13.47 -2.69
C PRO A 20 13.58 -12.99 -1.34
N THR A 21 14.39 -13.83 -0.70
CA THR A 21 14.87 -13.61 0.67
C THR A 21 16.27 -12.99 0.75
N ASP A 22 16.85 -12.58 -0.38
CA ASP A 22 18.09 -11.81 -0.38
C ASP A 22 17.89 -10.38 0.16
N GLU A 23 18.96 -9.78 0.67
CA GLU A 23 18.92 -8.46 1.33
C GLU A 23 18.34 -7.35 0.45
N LYS A 24 18.62 -7.39 -0.86
CA LYS A 24 18.09 -6.41 -1.80
C LYS A 24 16.57 -6.54 -1.90
N ASN A 25 16.05 -7.75 -2.02
CA ASN A 25 14.61 -7.97 -2.20
C ASN A 25 13.82 -7.86 -0.89
N LYS A 26 14.43 -8.09 0.28
CA LYS A 26 13.81 -7.77 1.58
C LYS A 26 13.37 -6.31 1.66
N MET A 27 14.27 -5.38 1.36
CA MET A 27 13.91 -3.96 1.43
C MET A 27 13.07 -3.52 0.23
N ASN A 28 13.50 -3.85 -0.98
CA ASN A 28 12.87 -3.29 -2.19
C ASN A 28 11.52 -3.93 -2.54
N ILE A 29 11.31 -5.21 -2.20
CA ILE A 29 10.07 -5.93 -2.53
C ILE A 29 9.23 -6.14 -1.27
N HIS A 30 9.76 -6.76 -0.21
CA HIS A 30 8.93 -7.05 0.95
C HIS A 30 8.46 -5.76 1.65
N VAL A 31 9.39 -4.89 2.05
CA VAL A 31 9.04 -3.61 2.69
C VAL A 31 8.37 -2.66 1.70
N GLY A 32 8.93 -2.52 0.49
CA GLY A 32 8.39 -1.65 -0.56
C GLY A 32 6.94 -1.98 -0.94
N CYS A 33 6.63 -3.24 -1.25
CA CYS A 33 5.27 -3.65 -1.60
C CYS A 33 4.34 -3.61 -0.39
N SER A 34 4.79 -3.98 0.81
CA SER A 34 3.99 -3.84 2.03
C SER A 34 3.50 -2.40 2.20
N ASN A 35 4.41 -1.42 2.11
CA ASN A 35 4.07 0.00 2.19
C ASN A 35 3.13 0.44 1.06
N GLY A 36 3.40 0.02 -0.18
CA GLY A 36 2.55 0.33 -1.34
C GLY A 36 1.13 -0.19 -1.19
N TRP A 37 0.97 -1.43 -0.70
CA TRP A 37 -0.34 -2.02 -0.46
C TRP A 37 -1.08 -1.37 0.69
N THR A 38 -0.40 -1.04 1.79
CA THR A 38 -1.01 -0.27 2.89
C THR A 38 -1.50 1.08 2.40
N PHE A 39 -0.68 1.81 1.64
CA PHE A 39 -1.07 3.11 1.06
C PHE A 39 -2.29 2.99 0.14
N TRP A 40 -2.30 2.00 -0.74
CA TRP A 40 -3.41 1.79 -1.68
C TRP A 40 -4.70 1.39 -0.97
N LEU A 41 -4.64 0.44 -0.02
CA LEU A 41 -5.81 -0.01 0.74
C LEU A 41 -6.39 1.09 1.63
N ALA A 42 -5.54 1.96 2.21
CA ALA A 42 -5.99 3.11 2.98
C ALA A 42 -6.77 4.11 2.11
N ASN A 43 -6.27 4.41 0.91
CA ASN A 43 -6.97 5.28 -0.04
C ASN A 43 -8.27 4.65 -0.54
N LEU A 44 -8.27 3.34 -0.85
CA LEU A 44 -9.47 2.64 -1.27
C LEU A 44 -10.56 2.71 -0.20
N LYS A 45 -10.20 2.46 1.07
CA LYS A 45 -11.14 2.55 2.20
C LYS A 45 -11.73 3.96 2.32
N ALA A 46 -10.87 4.99 2.30
CA ALA A 46 -11.32 6.38 2.38
C ALA A 46 -12.26 6.77 1.22
N TYR A 47 -11.99 6.27 0.01
CA TYR A 47 -12.85 6.49 -1.14
C TYR A 47 -14.20 5.80 -0.99
N LEU A 48 -14.23 4.53 -0.59
CA LEU A 48 -15.47 3.76 -0.46
C LEU A 48 -16.35 4.26 0.69
N GLU A 49 -15.76 4.67 1.81
CA GLU A 49 -16.51 5.04 3.02
C GLU A 49 -16.85 6.53 3.09
N HIS A 50 -16.07 7.39 2.42
CA HIS A 50 -16.20 8.85 2.56
C HIS A 50 -16.14 9.61 1.23
N GLY A 51 -15.88 8.96 0.09
CA GLY A 51 -15.81 9.63 -1.21
C GLY A 51 -14.62 10.55 -1.38
N ILE A 52 -13.54 10.36 -0.60
CA ILE A 52 -12.33 11.19 -0.66
C ILE A 52 -11.10 10.37 -1.05
N LEU A 53 -10.08 11.06 -1.57
CA LEU A 53 -8.75 10.50 -1.82
C LEU A 53 -7.76 11.12 -0.82
N LEU A 54 -6.97 10.29 -0.16
CA LEU A 54 -5.94 10.74 0.79
C LEU A 54 -4.61 11.04 0.11
N ASN A 55 -4.38 10.50 -1.09
CA ASN A 55 -3.20 10.73 -1.88
C ASN A 55 -3.19 12.09 -2.59
N GLU A 56 -1.99 12.55 -2.96
CA GLU A 56 -1.85 13.68 -3.88
C GLU A 56 -2.50 13.36 -5.24
N THR A 57 -3.27 14.31 -5.77
CA THR A 57 -4.07 14.18 -7.00
C THR A 57 -3.81 15.28 -8.02
N LYS A 58 -3.14 16.37 -7.61
CA LYS A 58 -2.84 17.54 -8.44
C LYS A 58 -1.45 17.47 -9.05
N ASN A 59 -0.49 16.97 -8.29
CA ASN A 59 0.92 16.95 -8.69
C ASN A 59 1.36 15.54 -9.11
N ASP A 60 2.04 15.41 -10.24
CA ASP A 60 2.65 14.15 -10.64
C ASP A 60 4.01 13.94 -9.96
N LEU A 61 4.02 13.11 -8.92
CA LEU A 61 5.21 12.81 -8.14
C LEU A 61 5.97 11.57 -8.63
N ARG A 62 5.53 10.89 -9.70
CA ARG A 62 6.13 9.62 -10.15
C ARG A 62 7.58 9.75 -10.59
N ASN A 63 7.98 10.93 -11.03
CA ASN A 63 9.35 11.24 -11.45
C ASN A 63 10.22 11.75 -10.28
N ILE A 64 9.69 11.80 -9.06
CA ILE A 64 10.42 12.22 -7.86
C ILE A 64 10.88 10.96 -7.12
N PRO A 65 12.18 10.61 -7.17
CA PRO A 65 12.66 9.31 -6.71
C PRO A 65 12.31 8.98 -5.26
N LEU A 66 12.14 9.99 -4.41
CA LEU A 66 11.90 9.82 -2.98
C LEU A 66 10.45 10.02 -2.56
N ALA A 67 9.53 10.33 -3.47
CA ALA A 67 8.13 10.63 -3.13
C ALA A 67 7.36 9.45 -2.55
N SER A 68 7.80 8.22 -2.81
CA SER A 68 7.20 6.98 -2.31
C SER A 68 8.01 6.31 -1.19
N PHE A 69 9.12 6.91 -0.74
CA PHE A 69 9.99 6.31 0.26
C PHE A 69 9.59 6.74 1.67
N HIS A 70 9.43 5.75 2.56
CA HIS A 70 9.38 5.98 4.00
C HIS A 70 10.78 5.90 4.58
N PHE A 71 11.25 7.00 5.18
CA PHE A 71 12.48 7.03 5.95
C PHE A 71 12.16 6.65 7.39
N VAL A 72 12.61 5.48 7.81
CA VAL A 72 12.67 5.11 9.23
C VAL A 72 14.07 5.45 9.72
N ASN A 73 14.19 6.10 10.88
CA ASN A 73 15.47 6.48 11.47
C ASN A 73 16.45 5.30 11.44
N ILE A 74 17.59 5.49 10.80
CA ILE A 74 18.76 4.60 10.83
C ILE A 74 19.73 5.17 11.87
#